data_AF-A0A932H5G5-F1
#
_entry.id   AF-A0A932H5G5-F1
#
_cell.length_a   1.000
_cell.length_b   1.000
_cell.length_c   1.000
_cell.angle_alpha   90.00
_cell.angle_beta   90.00
_cell.angle_gamma   90.00
#
_symmetry.space_group_name_H-M   'P 1'
#
loop_
_entity.id
_entity.type
_entity.pdbx_description
1 polymer ?
#
loop_
_entity_poly.entity_id
_entity_poly.type
_entity_poly.pdbx_seq_one_letter_code
_entity_poly.pdbx_strand_id
1 'polypeptide(L)'
;MPDGSLLQLISLNRGKQGKTFYRGKGCMRCFQTGYRGRIGIFEILAVSPAIAQMITQRSSSQAILEKAREEGMTTMMEDGIQKAAQGVTTLDEVIRVAYASL
;
A
#
# COMPACT_ATOMS: atom_id res chain seq x y z
N MET A 1 9.57 2.01 15.98
CA MET A 1 9.76 1.92 14.52
C MET A 1 9.43 0.50 14.12
N PRO A 2 8.85 0.25 12.94
CA PRO A 2 8.84 -1.11 12.40
C PRO A 2 10.30 -1.59 12.44
N ASP A 3 10.51 -2.78 12.98
CA ASP A 3 11.84 -3.33 13.15
C ASP A 3 12.53 -3.47 11.78
N GLY A 4 13.87 -3.46 11.77
CA GLY A 4 14.64 -3.53 10.52
C GLY A 4 14.27 -4.73 9.63
N SER A 5 13.71 -5.77 10.26
CA SER A 5 13.10 -6.97 9.67
C SER A 5 11.98 -6.64 8.68
N LEU A 6 11.12 -5.67 9.01
CA LEU A 6 9.92 -5.35 8.23
C LEU A 6 10.25 -4.44 7.04
N LEU A 7 11.27 -3.60 7.17
CA LEU A 7 11.87 -2.87 6.04
C LEU A 7 12.59 -3.81 5.07
N GLN A 8 13.15 -4.92 5.54
CA GLN A 8 13.70 -5.98 4.70
C GLN A 8 12.62 -6.80 3.99
N LEU A 9 11.47 -7.05 4.62
CA LEU A 9 10.34 -7.76 4.00
C LEU A 9 9.70 -6.95 2.86
N ILE A 10 9.55 -5.63 3.04
CA ILE A 10 9.06 -4.71 2.00
C ILE A 10 10.22 -4.30 1.08
N SER A 11 11.14 -5.22 0.75
CA SER A 11 12.26 -4.95 -0.16
C SER A 11 11.75 -4.49 -1.53
N LEU A 12 11.53 -3.17 -1.64
CA LEU A 12 11.49 -2.38 -2.85
C LEU A 12 12.81 -2.67 -3.56
N ASN A 13 12.71 -3.44 -4.65
CA ASN A 13 13.84 -3.97 -5.36
C ASN A 13 14.81 -2.83 -5.77
N ARG A 14 16.10 -3.14 -5.64
CA ARG A 14 17.26 -2.25 -5.60
C ARG A 14 17.28 -1.16 -6.68
N GLY A 15 17.12 0.10 -6.26
CA GLY A 15 17.46 1.30 -7.02
C GLY A 15 17.73 2.46 -6.04
N LYS A 16 18.92 3.04 -6.11
CA LYS A 16 19.51 4.01 -5.17
C LYS A 16 18.56 5.16 -4.78
N GLN A 17 18.06 5.12 -3.53
CA GLN A 17 17.83 6.23 -2.58
C GLN A 17 16.85 5.73 -1.51
N GLY A 18 17.26 5.70 -0.23
CA GLY A 18 16.38 5.26 0.85
C GLY A 18 15.17 6.19 0.99
N LYS A 19 13.95 5.63 0.97
CA LYS A 19 12.75 6.41 1.26
C LYS A 19 12.73 6.78 2.75
N THR A 20 12.53 8.06 3.04
CA THR A 20 12.35 8.53 4.42
C THR A 20 10.88 8.38 4.81
N PHE A 21 10.63 7.73 5.94
CA PHE A 21 9.28 7.59 6.52
C PHE A 21 9.16 8.42 7.78
N TYR A 22 7.95 8.93 8.03
CA TYR A 22 7.67 9.85 9.11
C TYR A 22 6.70 9.25 10.13
N ARG A 23 6.77 9.73 11.37
CA ARG A 23 5.80 9.46 12.42
C ARG A 23 5.64 10.69 13.32
N GLY A 24 4.41 11.05 13.65
CA GLY A 24 4.15 12.12 14.59
C GLY A 24 4.63 11.75 15.98
N LYS A 25 5.37 12.66 16.64
CA LYS A 25 5.90 12.44 18.00
C LYS A 25 4.82 12.42 19.09
N GLY A 26 3.61 12.89 18.78
CA GLY A 26 2.58 13.17 19.78
C GLY A 26 2.66 14.61 20.30
N CYS A 27 1.52 15.29 20.39
CA CYS A 27 1.38 16.61 21.01
C CYS A 27 -0.07 16.85 21.45
N MET A 28 -0.33 17.97 22.14
CA MET A 28 -1.69 18.29 22.58
C MET A 28 -2.70 18.39 21.43
N ARG A 29 -2.30 18.87 20.24
CA ARG A 29 -3.19 19.03 19.09
C ARG A 29 -3.66 17.71 18.47
N CYS A 30 -2.93 16.62 18.71
CA CYS A 30 -3.30 15.28 18.28
C CYS A 30 -3.65 14.37 19.47
N PHE A 31 -3.87 14.94 20.66
CA PHE A 31 -4.12 14.18 21.89
C PHE A 31 -3.07 13.08 22.15
N GLN A 32 -1.80 13.40 21.92
CA GLN A 32 -0.66 12.48 22.07
C GLN A 32 -0.67 11.24 21.16
N THR A 33 -1.57 11.14 20.17
CA THR A 33 -1.62 9.97 19.27
C THR A 33 -0.52 9.92 18.22
N GLY A 34 -0.01 11.09 17.81
CA GLY A 34 0.86 11.22 16.64
C GLY A 34 0.12 11.27 15.30
N TYR A 35 -1.22 11.26 15.30
CA TYR A 35 -2.07 11.27 14.10
C TYR A 35 -3.19 12.31 14.21
N ARG A 36 -3.62 12.89 13.08
CA ARG A 36 -4.80 13.75 13.03
C ARG A 36 -5.49 13.63 11.68
N GLY A 37 -6.79 13.39 11.69
CA GLY A 37 -7.55 13.11 10.47
C GLY A 37 -7.36 11.66 10.01
N ARG A 38 -7.85 11.37 8.81
CA ARG A 38 -7.76 10.05 8.15
C ARG A 38 -7.56 10.28 6.65
N ILE A 39 -6.86 9.36 6.00
CA ILE A 39 -6.71 9.31 4.54
C ILE A 39 -7.14 7.94 4.05
N GLY A 40 -7.65 7.88 2.82
CA GLY A 40 -7.94 6.61 2.15
C GLY A 40 -6.69 6.08 1.44
N ILE A 41 -6.57 4.75 1.40
CA ILE A 41 -5.72 4.04 0.45
C ILE A 41 -6.63 3.21 -0.46
N PHE A 42 -6.30 3.12 -1.74
CA PHE A 42 -7.21 2.61 -2.75
C PHE A 42 -6.57 1.54 -3.62
N GLU A 43 -7.37 0.55 -3.95
CA GLU A 43 -7.09 -0.45 -4.98
C GLU A 43 -8.32 -0.51 -5.87
N ILE A 44 -8.15 -0.15 -7.14
CA ILE A 44 -9.27 0.01 -8.08
C ILE A 44 -9.03 -0.89 -9.27
N LEU A 45 -9.79 -1.98 -9.34
CA LEU A 45 -9.80 -2.90 -10.47
C LEU A 45 -10.70 -2.37 -11.58
N ALA A 46 -10.10 -1.87 -12.66
CA ALA A 46 -10.82 -1.57 -13.88
C ALA A 46 -11.15 -2.88 -14.62
N VAL A 47 -12.43 -3.14 -14.89
CA VAL A 47 -12.86 -4.33 -15.63
C VAL A 47 -12.67 -4.08 -17.13
N SER A 48 -11.44 -4.25 -17.60
CA SER A 48 -11.12 -4.21 -19.03
C SER A 48 -11.74 -5.41 -19.77
N PRO A 49 -11.82 -5.38 -21.12
CA PRO A 49 -12.30 -6.53 -21.89
C PRO A 49 -11.53 -7.82 -21.60
N ALA A 50 -10.20 -7.73 -21.37
CA ALA A 50 -9.37 -8.88 -21.02
C ALA A 50 -9.75 -9.44 -19.64
N ILE A 51 -9.90 -8.57 -18.63
CA ILE A 51 -10.32 -8.96 -17.28
C ILE A 51 -11.75 -9.57 -17.31
N ALA A 52 -12.68 -8.99 -18.07
CA ALA A 52 -14.03 -9.52 -18.24
C ALA A 52 -14.05 -10.94 -18.83
N GLN A 53 -13.16 -11.20 -19.80
CA GLN A 53 -12.98 -12.54 -20.37
C GLN A 53 -12.42 -13.51 -19.32
N MET A 54 -11.42 -13.09 -18.55
CA MET A 54 -10.84 -13.91 -17.48
C MET A 54 -11.86 -14.27 -16.39
N ILE A 55 -12.75 -13.34 -16.03
CA ILE A 55 -13.86 -13.58 -15.11
C ILE A 55 -14.80 -14.64 -15.67
N THR A 56 -15.17 -14.53 -16.95
CA THR A 56 -16.05 -15.50 -17.63
C THR A 56 -15.42 -16.89 -17.67
N GLN A 57 -14.10 -16.96 -17.83
CA GLN A 57 -13.32 -18.19 -17.80
C GLN A 57 -13.04 -18.73 -16.39
N ARG A 58 -13.50 -18.03 -15.34
CA ARG A 58 -13.22 -18.36 -13.92
C ARG A 58 -11.73 -18.49 -13.63
N SER A 59 -10.94 -17.59 -14.20
CA SER A 59 -9.51 -17.49 -13.90
C SER A 59 -9.28 -17.25 -12.41
N SER A 60 -8.11 -17.65 -11.90
CA SER A 60 -7.76 -17.41 -10.50
C SER A 60 -7.70 -15.90 -10.20
N SER A 61 -7.94 -15.54 -8.94
CA SER A 61 -7.78 -14.16 -8.46
C SER A 61 -6.34 -13.66 -8.68
N GLN A 62 -5.34 -14.52 -8.53
CA GLN A 62 -3.94 -14.22 -8.80
C GLN A 62 -3.70 -13.83 -10.26
N ALA A 63 -4.24 -14.60 -11.22
CA ALA A 63 -4.09 -14.28 -12.63
C ALA A 63 -4.78 -12.95 -12.98
N ILE A 64 -5.96 -12.70 -12.42
CA ILE A 64 -6.69 -11.42 -12.60
C ILE A 64 -5.88 -10.26 -12.00
N LEU A 65 -5.28 -10.44 -10.80
CA LEU A 65 -4.44 -9.44 -10.15
C LEU A 65 -3.19 -9.12 -10.98
N GLU A 66 -2.50 -10.14 -11.50
CA GLU A 66 -1.34 -9.96 -12.39
C GLU A 66 -1.72 -9.16 -13.62
N LYS A 67 -2.80 -9.55 -14.31
CA LYS A 67 -3.32 -8.84 -15.48
C LYS A 67 -3.68 -7.39 -15.16
N ALA A 68 -4.35 -7.15 -14.03
CA ALA A 68 -4.74 -5.81 -13.61
C ALA A 68 -3.51 -4.93 -13.32
N ARG A 69 -2.47 -5.48 -12.68
CA ARG A 69 -1.22 -4.77 -12.41
C ARG A 69 -0.44 -4.47 -13.69
N GLU A 70 -0.42 -5.39 -14.65
CA GLU A 70 0.11 -5.13 -16.00
C GLU A 70 -0.61 -3.97 -16.70
N GLU A 71 -1.93 -3.86 -16.50
CA GLU A 71 -2.76 -2.78 -17.03
C GLU A 71 -2.67 -1.47 -16.22
N GLY A 72 -1.78 -1.40 -15.22
CA GLY A 72 -1.48 -0.20 -14.45
C GLY A 72 -2.27 -0.06 -13.14
N MET A 73 -2.98 -1.09 -12.69
CA MET A 73 -3.60 -1.09 -11.36
C MET A 73 -2.53 -0.97 -10.27
N THR A 74 -2.75 -0.04 -9.34
CA THR A 74 -1.96 0.09 -8.12
C THR A 74 -2.66 -0.66 -7.00
N THR A 75 -1.91 -1.51 -6.29
CA THR A 75 -2.43 -2.24 -5.12
C THR A 75 -2.56 -1.32 -3.91
N MET A 76 -3.40 -1.72 -2.95
CA MET A 76 -3.60 -0.98 -1.71
C MET A 76 -2.28 -0.76 -0.94
N MET A 77 -1.41 -1.77 -0.94
CA MET A 77 -0.09 -1.71 -0.32
C MET A 77 0.84 -0.71 -1.03
N GLU A 78 0.85 -0.71 -2.37
CA GLU A 78 1.66 0.23 -3.16
C GLU A 78 1.23 1.69 -2.95
N ASP A 79 -0.07 1.97 -3.01
CA ASP A 79 -0.63 3.32 -2.74
C ASP A 79 -0.33 3.77 -1.30
N GLY A 80 -0.50 2.87 -0.33
CA GLY A 80 -0.13 3.14 1.06
C GLY A 80 1.35 3.47 1.24
N ILE A 81 2.26 2.68 0.65
CA ILE A 81 3.70 2.93 0.73
C ILE A 81 4.07 4.27 0.09
N GLN A 82 3.45 4.62 -1.04
CA GLN A 82 3.68 5.93 -1.69
C GLN A 82 3.27 7.08 -0.77
N LYS A 83 2.09 6.98 -0.15
CA LYS A 83 1.58 7.97 0.83
C LYS A 83 2.45 8.04 2.09
N ALA A 84 2.94 6.91 2.58
CA ALA A 84 3.85 6.89 3.72
C ALA A 84 5.20 7.57 3.41
N ALA A 85 5.73 7.37 2.20
CA ALA A 85 6.95 8.02 1.74
C ALA A 85 6.77 9.54 1.53
N GLN A 86 5.55 10.00 1.23
CA GLN A 86 5.19 11.42 1.17
C GLN A 86 4.93 12.04 2.56
N GLY A 87 4.95 11.24 3.62
CA GLY A 87 4.74 11.70 5.00
C GLY A 87 3.29 12.01 5.37
N VAL A 88 2.31 11.60 4.57
CA VAL A 88 0.87 11.81 4.87
C VAL A 88 0.29 10.72 5.78
N THR A 89 0.95 9.57 5.88
CA THR A 89 0.66 8.50 6.85
C THR A 89 1.96 7.84 7.32
N THR A 90 1.88 6.89 8.24
CA THR A 90 3.02 6.12 8.72
C THR A 90 3.09 4.77 8.01
N LEU A 91 4.29 4.21 7.89
CA LEU A 91 4.45 2.85 7.37
C LEU A 91 3.71 1.84 8.27
N ASP A 92 3.73 2.04 9.59
CA ASP A 92 2.99 1.22 10.56
C ASP A 92 1.48 1.17 10.25
N GLU A 93 0.87 2.31 9.92
CA GLU A 93 -0.55 2.37 9.57
C GLU A 93 -0.84 1.61 8.27
N VAL A 94 0.02 1.75 7.26
CA VAL A 94 -0.12 1.04 5.97
C VAL A 94 -0.10 -0.47 6.17
N ILE A 95 0.88 -0.98 6.90
CA ILE A 95 0.99 -2.42 7.18
C ILE A 95 -0.23 -2.89 7.97
N ARG A 96 -0.64 -2.14 8.99
CA ARG A 96 -1.81 -2.49 9.82
C ARG A 96 -3.08 -2.69 9.00
N VAL A 97 -3.29 -1.90 7.94
CA VAL A 97 -4.53 -1.95 7.15
C VAL A 97 -4.42 -2.79 5.87
N ALA A 98 -3.25 -2.83 5.23
CA ALA A 98 -3.07 -3.47 3.93
C ALA A 98 -2.49 -4.89 4.01
N TYR A 99 -1.88 -5.28 5.14
CA TYR A 99 -1.29 -6.62 5.29
C TYR A 99 -2.35 -7.73 5.41
N ALA A 100 -3.59 -7.40 5.78
CA ALA A 100 -4.70 -8.36 5.84
C ALA A 100 -5.20 -8.83 4.47
N SER A 101 -4.64 -8.30 3.37
CA SER A 101 -5.00 -8.62 2.00
C SER A 101 -3.99 -9.56 1.30
N LEU A 102 -3.05 -10.14 2.06
CA LEU A 102 -2.13 -11.19 1.63
C LEU A 102 -2.60 -12.58 2.07
#